data_AF-A0A151TW71-F1
#
_entry.id   AF-A0A151TW71-F1
#
_cell.length_a   1.000
_cell.length_b   1.000
_cell.length_c   1.000
_cell.angle_alpha   90.00
_cell.angle_beta   90.00
_cell.angle_gamma   90.00
#
_symmetry.space_group_name_H-M   'P 1'
#
loop_
_entity.id
_entity.type
_entity.pdbx_description
1 polymer ?
#
loop_
_entity_poly.entity_id
_entity_poly.type
_entity_poly.pdbx_seq_one_letter_code
_entity_poly.pdbx_strand_id
1 'polypeptide(L)'
;MRHGESEGNLDPTAYDTTPDPKIELTEQGIAQARAAGARIRHVIEGEGEGSESDNWRVYFYVSPYARTRSTLRELGRAFSKKRVIGVREECRIREQDFGNFQAQERMNVIKETRQRFGRFFYRFPEGESAADVFDRVSSFLESLWRDVDMNRLHHDPSDDLNLIIVSHGLASRVFLMKWFKWTVEQFELLNNLGNCEFRVIQLGSGGEYSLAVHHTDDELLEWGLSPDMVADQKWRAHSNKHDSNGSCSWYLDAFFDHLPDSDSDDENVDNHDETNCVSS
;
A
#
# COMPACT_ATOMS: atom_id res chain seq x y z
N MET A 1 -6.49 5.50 -1.75
CA MET A 1 -7.88 5.32 -2.22
C MET A 1 -7.91 5.09 -3.71
N ARG A 2 -8.89 4.34 -4.21
CA ARG A 2 -9.15 4.22 -5.65
C ARG A 2 -9.97 5.43 -6.15
N HIS A 3 -9.80 5.80 -7.41
CA HIS A 3 -10.68 6.75 -8.09
C HIS A 3 -12.16 6.33 -8.06
N GLY A 4 -13.05 7.29 -8.28
CA GLY A 4 -14.49 7.02 -8.46
C GLY A 4 -14.79 6.28 -9.75
N GLU A 5 -16.02 5.84 -9.93
CA GLU A 5 -16.44 5.16 -11.15
C GLU A 5 -16.11 6.00 -12.39
N SER A 6 -15.48 5.35 -13.36
CA SER A 6 -15.13 5.95 -14.65
C SER A 6 -15.92 5.35 -15.80
N GLU A 7 -15.97 6.04 -16.94
CA GLU A 7 -16.62 5.51 -18.15
C GLU A 7 -16.10 4.11 -18.51
N GLY A 8 -14.79 3.86 -18.38
CA GLY A 8 -14.21 2.53 -18.61
C GLY A 8 -14.55 1.46 -17.56
N ASN A 9 -15.12 1.83 -16.40
CA ASN A 9 -15.65 0.86 -15.44
C ASN A 9 -17.09 0.45 -15.79
N LEU A 10 -17.85 1.39 -16.35
CA LEU A 10 -19.23 1.17 -16.79
C LEU A 10 -19.26 0.42 -18.12
N ASP A 11 -18.42 0.84 -19.07
CA ASP A 11 -18.28 0.25 -20.39
C ASP A 11 -16.79 0.11 -20.78
N PRO A 12 -16.24 -1.12 -20.73
CA PRO A 12 -14.86 -1.37 -21.15
C PRO A 12 -14.54 -0.96 -22.59
N THR A 13 -15.54 -0.83 -23.49
CA THR A 13 -15.30 -0.37 -24.88
C THR A 13 -14.80 1.07 -24.95
N ALA A 14 -14.92 1.85 -23.87
CA ALA A 14 -14.31 3.18 -23.78
C ALA A 14 -12.80 3.15 -24.04
N TYR A 15 -12.12 2.05 -23.67
CA TYR A 15 -10.69 1.85 -23.90
C TYR A 15 -10.31 1.52 -25.36
N ASP A 16 -11.29 1.35 -26.25
CA ASP A 16 -11.04 1.10 -27.68
C ASP A 16 -10.72 2.40 -28.42
N THR A 17 -11.25 3.52 -27.94
CA THR A 17 -11.17 4.83 -28.63
C THR A 17 -10.54 5.92 -27.77
N THR A 18 -10.60 5.77 -26.44
CA THR A 18 -10.06 6.73 -25.50
C THR A 18 -8.84 6.13 -24.79
N PRO A 19 -7.66 6.78 -24.86
CA PRO A 19 -6.49 6.34 -24.10
C PRO A 19 -6.79 6.27 -22.60
N ASP A 20 -6.34 5.21 -21.93
CA ASP A 20 -6.62 4.97 -20.49
C ASP A 20 -6.39 6.21 -19.60
N PRO A 21 -5.28 6.97 -19.72
CA PRO A 21 -5.06 8.16 -18.90
C PRO A 21 -6.11 9.27 -19.06
N LYS A 22 -6.88 9.26 -20.15
CA LYS A 22 -7.89 10.26 -20.50
C LYS A 22 -9.32 9.84 -20.16
N ILE A 23 -9.52 8.61 -19.67
CA ILE A 23 -10.85 8.15 -19.26
C ILE A 23 -11.33 8.99 -18.06
N GLU A 24 -12.50 9.58 -18.21
CA GLU A 24 -13.14 10.48 -17.23
C GLU A 24 -14.03 9.72 -16.23
N LEU A 25 -14.40 10.42 -15.16
CA LEU A 25 -15.40 9.93 -14.21
C LEU A 25 -16.81 10.03 -14.77
N THR A 26 -17.67 9.09 -14.37
CA THR A 26 -19.13 9.21 -14.54
C THR A 26 -19.69 10.23 -13.54
N GLU A 27 -20.94 10.65 -13.71
CA GLU A 27 -21.65 11.46 -12.70
C GLU A 27 -21.74 10.74 -11.34
N GLN A 28 -21.92 9.42 -11.37
CA GLN A 28 -21.89 8.59 -10.17
C GLN A 28 -20.50 8.59 -9.52
N GLY A 29 -19.42 8.50 -10.30
CA GLY A 29 -18.05 8.62 -9.81
C GLY A 29 -17.76 9.95 -9.13
N ILE A 30 -18.32 11.04 -9.65
CA ILE A 30 -18.25 12.38 -9.02
C ILE A 30 -18.95 12.37 -7.66
N ALA A 31 -20.16 11.82 -7.57
CA ALA A 31 -20.91 11.73 -6.32
C ALA A 31 -20.19 10.83 -5.28
N GLN A 32 -19.65 9.69 -5.72
CA GLN A 32 -18.83 8.80 -4.89
C GLN A 32 -17.61 9.53 -4.31
N ALA A 33 -16.91 10.33 -5.12
CA ALA A 33 -15.73 11.09 -4.68
C ALA A 33 -16.06 12.14 -3.62
N ARG A 34 -17.19 12.86 -3.77
CA ARG A 34 -17.66 13.80 -2.74
C ARG A 34 -17.96 13.08 -1.42
N ALA A 35 -18.68 11.96 -1.48
CA ALA A 35 -19.02 11.18 -0.30
C ALA A 35 -17.77 10.62 0.39
N ALA A 36 -16.79 10.14 -0.38
CA ALA A 36 -15.51 9.67 0.15
C ALA A 36 -14.72 10.78 0.83
N GLY A 37 -14.74 12.01 0.30
CA GLY A 37 -14.10 13.14 0.96
C GLY A 37 -14.68 13.46 2.34
N ALA A 38 -16.01 13.40 2.47
CA ALA A 38 -16.67 13.58 3.77
C ALA A 38 -16.27 12.48 4.77
N ARG A 39 -16.25 11.20 4.34
CA ARG A 39 -15.82 10.08 5.19
C ARG A 39 -14.35 10.18 5.61
N ILE A 40 -13.45 10.53 4.68
CA ILE A 40 -12.02 10.67 5.02
C ILE A 40 -11.81 11.84 5.98
N ARG A 41 -12.52 12.95 5.80
CA ARG A 41 -12.48 14.05 6.77
C ARG A 41 -12.93 13.61 8.16
N HIS A 42 -14.01 12.84 8.25
CA HIS A 42 -14.48 12.30 9.52
C HIS A 42 -13.43 11.42 10.21
N VAL A 43 -12.76 10.55 9.46
CA VAL A 43 -11.63 9.74 9.98
C VAL A 43 -10.51 10.61 10.53
N ILE A 44 -10.15 11.69 9.82
CA ILE A 44 -9.05 12.59 10.23
C ILE A 44 -9.42 13.43 11.46
N GLU A 45 -10.68 13.87 11.56
CA GLU A 45 -11.18 14.61 12.74
C GLU A 45 -11.32 13.69 13.97
N GLY A 46 -11.43 12.37 13.77
CA GLY A 46 -11.56 11.35 14.81
C GLY A 46 -13.00 11.14 15.30
N GLU A 47 -13.26 9.99 15.93
CA GLU A 47 -14.58 9.61 16.46
C GLU A 47 -14.85 10.07 17.91
N GLY A 48 -13.93 10.82 18.54
CA GLY A 48 -14.02 11.23 19.94
C GLY A 48 -14.52 12.66 20.12
N GLU A 49 -15.66 12.84 20.79
CA GLU A 49 -15.99 14.09 21.49
C GLU A 49 -14.83 14.43 22.47
N GLY A 50 -13.98 15.39 22.11
CA GLY A 50 -12.94 15.92 23.01
C GLY A 50 -11.48 15.83 22.56
N SER A 51 -11.17 15.45 21.32
CA SER A 51 -9.82 15.71 20.78
C SER A 51 -9.70 17.19 20.40
N GLU A 52 -9.18 18.01 21.32
CA GLU A 52 -8.91 19.45 21.15
C GLU A 52 -7.78 19.77 20.14
N SER A 53 -7.28 18.80 19.37
CA SER A 53 -6.29 19.03 18.33
C SER A 53 -6.97 19.40 17.02
N ASP A 54 -7.36 20.66 16.91
CA ASP A 54 -7.75 21.28 15.64
C ASP A 54 -6.48 21.54 14.77
N ASN A 55 -5.44 20.70 14.85
CA ASN A 55 -4.10 20.89 14.27
C ASN A 55 -3.75 19.84 13.21
N TRP A 56 -4.73 19.19 12.58
CA TRP A 56 -4.45 18.30 11.46
C TRP A 56 -4.23 19.07 10.14
N ARG A 57 -3.35 18.52 9.29
CA ARG A 57 -3.06 18.96 7.91
C ARG A 57 -3.14 17.81 6.94
N VAL A 58 -3.49 18.12 5.70
CA VAL A 58 -3.61 17.15 4.62
C VAL A 58 -2.69 17.50 3.47
N TYR A 59 -1.94 16.49 3.00
CA TYR A 59 -1.17 16.55 1.77
C TYR A 59 -1.65 15.47 0.80
N PHE A 60 -1.85 15.85 -0.46
CA PHE A 60 -2.35 14.93 -1.48
C PHE A 60 -1.25 14.45 -2.42
N TYR A 61 -1.20 13.14 -2.67
CA TYR A 61 -0.55 12.57 -3.85
C TYR A 61 -1.63 12.05 -4.80
N VAL A 62 -1.50 12.32 -6.09
CA VAL A 62 -2.52 11.92 -7.08
C VAL A 62 -1.88 11.40 -8.35
N SER A 63 -2.39 10.28 -8.87
CA SER A 63 -2.01 9.83 -10.20
C SER A 63 -2.39 10.86 -11.27
N PRO A 64 -1.59 11.02 -12.34
CA PRO A 64 -1.86 12.01 -13.40
C PRO A 64 -3.08 11.69 -14.27
N TYR A 65 -3.77 10.57 -14.06
CA TYR A 65 -4.92 10.18 -14.88
C TYR A 65 -6.12 11.09 -14.63
N ALA A 66 -6.93 11.32 -15.67
CA ALA A 66 -8.08 12.22 -15.60
C ALA A 66 -9.05 11.84 -14.48
N ARG A 67 -9.45 10.56 -14.40
CA ARG A 67 -10.31 10.03 -13.33
C ARG A 67 -9.78 10.24 -11.91
N THR A 68 -8.47 10.11 -11.66
CA THR A 68 -7.89 10.33 -10.33
C THR A 68 -7.83 11.82 -9.99
N ARG A 69 -7.50 12.68 -10.96
CA ARG A 69 -7.52 14.14 -10.78
C ARG A 69 -8.93 14.66 -10.54
N SER A 70 -9.93 14.16 -11.28
CA SER A 70 -11.34 14.47 -11.08
C SER A 70 -11.84 13.98 -9.73
N THR A 71 -11.42 12.79 -9.28
CA THR A 71 -11.72 12.27 -7.92
C THR A 71 -11.16 13.22 -6.85
N LEU A 72 -9.90 13.63 -6.97
CA LEU A 72 -9.26 14.55 -6.03
C LEU A 72 -9.99 15.90 -5.96
N ARG A 73 -10.40 16.46 -7.10
CA ARG A 73 -11.13 17.75 -7.13
C ARG A 73 -12.41 17.71 -6.31
N GLU A 74 -13.14 16.59 -6.38
CA GLU A 74 -14.43 16.45 -5.71
C GLU A 74 -14.29 16.04 -4.24
N LEU A 75 -13.34 15.16 -3.93
CA LEU A 75 -12.95 14.83 -2.55
C LEU A 75 -12.41 16.05 -1.80
N GLY A 76 -11.58 16.86 -2.46
CA GLY A 76 -10.91 18.03 -1.88
C GLY A 76 -11.88 19.08 -1.34
N ARG A 77 -13.14 19.07 -1.82
CA ARG A 77 -14.21 19.97 -1.35
C ARG A 77 -14.57 19.76 0.13
N ALA A 78 -14.28 18.59 0.69
CA ALA A 78 -14.50 18.33 2.12
C ALA A 78 -13.54 19.14 3.01
N PHE A 79 -12.40 19.58 2.47
CA PHE A 79 -11.32 20.22 3.22
C PHE A 79 -11.28 21.73 2.96
N SER A 80 -11.01 22.52 4.01
CA SER A 80 -10.76 23.95 3.83
C SER A 80 -9.35 24.19 3.29
N LYS A 81 -9.14 25.29 2.56
CA LYS A 81 -7.81 25.65 2.03
C LYS A 81 -6.73 25.78 3.12
N LYS A 82 -7.11 26.09 4.36
CA LYS A 82 -6.17 26.18 5.49
C LYS A 82 -5.67 24.81 5.96
N ARG A 83 -6.44 23.75 5.71
CA ARG A 83 -6.11 22.38 6.10
C ARG A 83 -5.26 21.67 5.04
N VAL A 84 -5.35 22.09 3.78
CA VAL A 84 -4.62 21.49 2.66
C VAL A 84 -3.27 22.19 2.49
N ILE A 85 -2.18 21.50 2.82
CA ILE A 85 -0.82 22.06 2.75
C ILE A 85 -0.13 21.82 1.42
N GLY A 86 -0.64 20.89 0.60
CA GLY A 86 -0.09 20.67 -0.72
C GLY A 86 -0.75 19.54 -1.51
N VAL A 87 -0.42 19.51 -2.79
CA VAL A 87 -0.78 18.44 -3.72
C VAL A 87 0.39 18.18 -4.65
N ARG A 88 0.66 16.92 -4.95
CA ARG A 88 1.65 16.50 -5.95
C ARG A 88 1.06 15.47 -6.89
N GLU A 89 1.17 15.73 -8.19
CA GLU A 89 0.96 14.69 -9.20
C GLU A 89 2.14 13.72 -9.18
N GLU A 90 1.85 12.42 -9.08
CA GLU A 90 2.86 11.37 -8.98
C GLU A 90 2.61 10.30 -10.05
N CYS A 91 3.49 10.27 -11.06
CA CYS A 91 3.36 9.34 -12.18
C CYS A 91 3.54 7.88 -11.75
N ARG A 92 4.30 7.59 -10.69
CA ARG A 92 4.61 6.23 -10.25
C ARG A 92 3.44 5.50 -9.57
N ILE A 93 2.37 6.22 -9.23
CA ILE A 93 1.13 5.65 -8.64
C ILE A 93 -0.03 5.57 -9.66
N ARG A 94 0.28 5.57 -10.96
CA ARG A 94 -0.70 5.30 -12.04
C ARG A 94 -1.14 3.83 -12.08
N GLU A 95 -2.24 3.52 -12.75
CA GLU A 95 -2.72 2.14 -12.92
C GLU A 95 -1.70 1.31 -13.72
N GLN A 96 -1.78 -0.03 -13.60
CA GLN A 96 -1.06 -0.94 -14.49
C GLN A 96 -1.35 -0.59 -15.95
N ASP A 97 -0.29 -0.49 -16.75
CA ASP A 97 -0.44 -0.37 -18.19
C ASP A 97 -0.90 -1.71 -18.80
N PHE A 98 -1.97 -1.68 -19.57
CA PHE A 98 -2.50 -2.85 -20.29
C PHE A 98 -2.15 -2.81 -21.79
N GLY A 99 -1.26 -1.92 -22.20
CA GLY A 99 -0.95 -1.61 -23.60
C GLY A 99 -1.79 -0.43 -24.11
N ASN A 100 -1.65 -0.13 -25.41
CA ASN A 100 -2.20 1.08 -26.03
C ASN A 100 -3.75 1.16 -25.99
N PHE A 101 -4.43 0.44 -26.90
CA PHE A 101 -5.89 0.34 -26.94
C PHE A 101 -6.31 -1.07 -26.57
N GLN A 102 -7.34 -1.18 -25.73
CA GLN A 102 -7.72 -2.44 -25.08
C GLN A 102 -8.90 -3.12 -25.80
N ALA A 103 -8.68 -3.50 -27.06
CA ALA A 103 -9.69 -4.17 -27.89
C ALA A 103 -10.35 -5.35 -27.15
N GLN A 104 -11.67 -5.25 -26.92
CA GLN A 104 -12.41 -6.13 -26.01
C GLN A 104 -12.17 -7.63 -26.24
N GLU A 105 -12.18 -8.09 -27.49
CA GLU A 105 -11.97 -9.51 -27.83
C GLU A 105 -10.57 -10.00 -27.42
N ARG A 106 -9.54 -9.18 -27.63
CA ARG A 106 -8.16 -9.51 -27.21
C ARG A 106 -8.06 -9.51 -25.69
N MET A 107 -8.72 -8.56 -25.02
CA MET A 107 -8.71 -8.45 -23.57
C MET A 107 -9.33 -9.66 -22.87
N ASN A 108 -10.36 -10.28 -23.46
CA ASN A 108 -10.97 -11.49 -22.91
C ASN A 108 -9.97 -12.67 -22.89
N VAL A 109 -9.28 -12.91 -24.00
CA VAL A 109 -8.26 -13.98 -24.11
C VAL A 109 -7.08 -13.72 -23.15
N ILE A 110 -6.65 -12.47 -23.06
CA ILE A 110 -5.58 -12.04 -22.13
C ILE A 110 -5.98 -12.29 -20.68
N LYS A 111 -7.22 -11.94 -20.29
CA LYS A 111 -7.73 -12.17 -18.93
C LYS A 111 -7.76 -13.65 -18.55
N GLU A 112 -8.20 -14.52 -19.45
CA GLU A 112 -8.20 -15.97 -19.23
C GLU A 112 -6.77 -16.53 -19.08
N THR A 113 -5.86 -16.11 -19.97
CA THR A 113 -4.45 -16.50 -19.90
C THR A 113 -3.83 -16.05 -18.57
N ARG A 114 -4.11 -14.82 -18.15
CA ARG A 114 -3.64 -14.27 -16.88
C ARG A 114 -4.13 -15.07 -15.68
N GLN A 115 -5.39 -15.49 -15.67
CA GLN A 115 -5.93 -16.31 -14.57
C GLN A 115 -5.16 -17.62 -14.41
N ARG A 116 -4.71 -18.23 -15.51
CA ARG A 116 -3.91 -19.46 -15.49
C ARG A 116 -2.45 -19.24 -15.13
N PHE A 117 -1.87 -18.09 -15.49
CA PHE A 117 -0.45 -17.79 -15.28
C PHE A 117 -0.15 -17.30 -13.86
N GLY A 118 -1.10 -16.60 -13.23
CA GLY A 118 -0.88 -15.85 -11.99
C GLY A 118 -0.91 -14.35 -12.23
N ARG A 119 -1.41 -13.60 -11.25
CA ARG A 119 -1.76 -12.17 -11.41
C ARG A 119 -0.55 -11.27 -11.31
N PHE A 120 0.47 -11.68 -10.54
CA PHE A 120 1.60 -10.81 -10.20
C PHE A 120 2.64 -10.71 -11.33
N PHE A 121 3.09 -11.84 -11.85
CA PHE A 121 4.14 -11.91 -12.86
C PHE A 121 3.64 -11.84 -14.31
N TYR A 122 2.33 -11.98 -14.54
CA TYR A 122 1.79 -11.88 -15.90
C TYR A 122 2.00 -10.46 -16.45
N ARG A 123 2.73 -10.37 -17.56
CA ARG A 123 2.95 -9.12 -18.29
C ARG A 123 1.98 -9.02 -19.45
N PHE A 124 1.25 -7.91 -19.51
CA PHE A 124 0.38 -7.61 -20.64
C PHE A 124 1.23 -7.31 -21.89
N PRO A 125 0.78 -7.74 -23.09
CA PRO A 125 1.43 -7.33 -24.33
C PRO A 125 1.52 -5.80 -24.42
N GLU A 126 2.72 -5.26 -24.66
CA GLU A 126 2.99 -3.81 -24.68
C GLU A 126 2.64 -3.06 -23.37
N GLY A 127 2.38 -3.78 -22.28
CA GLY A 127 2.01 -3.22 -20.98
C GLY A 127 2.95 -3.62 -19.86
N GLU A 128 2.46 -3.48 -18.62
CA GLU A 128 3.18 -3.79 -17.39
C GLU A 128 2.72 -5.14 -16.81
N SER A 129 3.59 -5.80 -16.05
CA SER A 129 3.20 -6.80 -15.03
C SER A 129 2.98 -6.11 -13.68
N ALA A 130 2.38 -6.80 -12.70
CA ALA A 130 2.28 -6.21 -11.35
C ALA A 130 3.67 -6.06 -10.69
N ALA A 131 4.65 -6.89 -11.08
CA ALA A 131 6.05 -6.72 -10.68
C ALA A 131 6.64 -5.40 -11.22
N ASP A 132 6.36 -5.03 -12.48
CA ASP A 132 6.80 -3.72 -13.01
C ASP A 132 6.13 -2.56 -12.25
N VAL A 133 4.86 -2.72 -11.84
CA VAL A 133 4.17 -1.76 -10.96
C VAL A 133 4.82 -1.69 -9.58
N PHE A 134 5.25 -2.83 -9.04
CA PHE A 134 5.93 -2.93 -7.74
C PHE A 134 7.23 -2.12 -7.71
N ASP A 135 8.03 -2.18 -8.77
CA ASP A 135 9.30 -1.43 -8.84
C ASP A 135 9.07 0.09 -8.82
N ARG A 136 8.14 0.59 -9.63
CA ARG A 136 7.85 2.04 -9.66
C ARG A 136 7.19 2.53 -8.37
N VAL A 137 6.30 1.74 -7.77
CA VAL A 137 5.67 2.08 -6.48
C VAL A 137 6.69 2.04 -5.35
N SER A 138 7.64 1.10 -5.37
CA SER A 138 8.77 1.05 -4.43
C SER A 138 9.59 2.34 -4.48
N SER A 139 9.94 2.81 -5.69
CA SER A 139 10.65 4.09 -5.83
C SER A 139 9.85 5.29 -5.29
N PHE A 140 8.53 5.29 -5.46
CA PHE A 140 7.66 6.32 -4.87
C PHE A 140 7.69 6.28 -3.34
N LEU A 141 7.59 5.09 -2.73
CA LEU A 141 7.65 4.91 -1.28
C LEU A 141 8.96 5.46 -0.69
N GLU A 142 10.10 5.20 -1.33
CA GLU A 142 11.38 5.80 -0.92
C GLU A 142 11.36 7.33 -0.96
N SER A 143 10.68 7.91 -1.95
CA SER A 143 10.54 9.37 -2.06
C SER A 143 9.58 9.93 -1.00
N LEU A 144 8.51 9.19 -0.69
CA LEU A 144 7.54 9.53 0.34
C LEU A 144 8.20 9.57 1.72
N TRP A 145 8.95 8.53 2.09
CA TRP A 145 9.71 8.50 3.34
C TRP A 145 10.66 9.68 3.45
N ARG A 146 11.42 9.95 2.38
CA ARG A 146 12.31 11.11 2.31
C ARG A 146 11.58 12.44 2.44
N ASP A 147 10.40 12.58 1.87
CA ASP A 147 9.60 13.80 2.00
C ASP A 147 9.15 14.04 3.44
N VAL A 148 8.78 12.97 4.16
CA VAL A 148 8.40 13.01 5.58
C VAL A 148 9.63 13.28 6.46
N ASP A 149 10.67 12.47 6.35
CA ASP A 149 11.87 12.51 7.22
C ASP A 149 12.63 13.83 7.12
N MET A 150 12.69 14.43 5.92
CA MET A 150 13.37 15.71 5.68
C MET A 150 12.41 16.92 5.77
N ASN A 151 11.18 16.73 6.24
CA ASN A 151 10.12 17.75 6.28
C ASN A 151 9.99 18.58 4.98
N ARG A 152 10.03 17.91 3.81
CA ARG A 152 9.90 18.56 2.48
C ARG A 152 8.47 18.99 2.17
N LEU A 153 7.52 18.55 2.99
CA LEU A 153 6.13 18.97 2.91
C LEU A 153 5.87 20.29 3.66
N HIS A 154 6.90 20.82 4.35
CA HIS A 154 6.88 22.11 5.05
C HIS A 154 5.71 22.26 6.03
N HIS A 155 5.38 21.18 6.75
CA HIS A 155 4.39 21.21 7.81
C HIS A 155 5.05 21.57 9.16
N ASP A 156 4.24 22.12 10.07
CA ASP A 156 4.65 22.28 11.46
C ASP A 156 4.74 20.89 12.11
N PRO A 157 5.86 20.51 12.75
CA PRO A 157 5.98 19.22 13.43
C PRO A 157 4.96 18.98 14.56
N SER A 158 4.27 20.02 15.02
CA SER A 158 3.16 19.93 15.97
C SER A 158 1.79 19.67 15.32
N ASP A 159 1.70 19.76 13.99
CA ASP A 159 0.50 19.44 13.24
C ASP A 159 0.42 17.92 12.96
N ASP A 160 -0.77 17.34 13.07
CA ASP A 160 -1.03 15.95 12.67
C ASP A 160 -1.07 15.84 11.14
N LEU A 161 0.00 15.31 10.54
CA LEU A 161 0.13 15.17 9.10
C LEU A 161 -0.62 13.95 8.56
N ASN A 162 -1.56 14.19 7.65
CA ASN A 162 -2.35 13.16 6.98
C ASN A 162 -2.03 13.14 5.48
N LEU A 163 -1.61 11.99 4.97
CA LEU A 163 -1.29 11.79 3.56
C LEU A 163 -2.44 11.07 2.85
N ILE A 164 -3.02 11.70 1.84
CA ILE A 164 -4.10 11.10 1.03
C ILE A 164 -3.56 10.79 -0.37
N ILE A 165 -3.50 9.51 -0.70
CA ILE A 165 -3.01 9.01 -1.99
C ILE A 165 -4.21 8.61 -2.86
N VAL A 166 -4.47 9.35 -3.93
CA VAL A 166 -5.54 9.08 -4.91
C VAL A 166 -4.96 8.35 -6.12
N SER A 167 -5.29 7.07 -6.24
CA SER A 167 -4.66 6.14 -7.18
C SER A 167 -5.70 5.16 -7.75
N HIS A 168 -5.28 3.95 -8.08
CA HIS A 168 -6.03 2.94 -8.82
C HIS A 168 -6.03 1.60 -8.09
N GLY A 169 -6.73 0.60 -8.64
CA GLY A 169 -6.98 -0.66 -7.97
C GLY A 169 -5.71 -1.48 -7.75
N LEU A 170 -4.96 -1.79 -8.82
CA LEU A 170 -3.74 -2.59 -8.68
C LEU A 170 -2.64 -1.80 -7.98
N ALA A 171 -2.42 -0.55 -8.38
CA ALA A 171 -1.38 0.30 -7.78
C ALA A 171 -1.54 0.43 -6.26
N SER A 172 -2.78 0.56 -5.75
CA SER A 172 -3.03 0.63 -4.30
C SER A 172 -2.72 -0.70 -3.60
N ARG A 173 -3.04 -1.85 -4.21
CA ARG A 173 -2.69 -3.16 -3.63
C ARG A 173 -1.18 -3.39 -3.61
N VAL A 174 -0.48 -2.99 -4.67
CA VAL A 174 0.98 -3.06 -4.75
C VAL A 174 1.63 -2.14 -3.72
N PHE A 175 1.06 -0.95 -3.48
CA PHE A 175 1.50 -0.07 -2.40
C PHE A 175 1.40 -0.77 -1.04
N LEU A 176 0.27 -1.40 -0.73
CA LEU A 176 0.09 -2.14 0.53
C LEU A 176 1.05 -3.33 0.65
N MET A 177 1.22 -4.10 -0.42
CA MET A 177 2.18 -5.20 -0.47
C MET A 177 3.59 -4.71 -0.14
N LYS A 178 4.04 -3.62 -0.76
CA LYS A 178 5.37 -3.06 -0.49
C LYS A 178 5.47 -2.49 0.93
N TRP A 179 4.43 -1.81 1.41
CA TRP A 179 4.40 -1.21 2.75
C TRP A 179 4.51 -2.27 3.85
N PHE A 180 3.70 -3.32 3.78
CA PHE A 180 3.63 -4.39 4.78
C PHE A 180 4.57 -5.56 4.49
N LYS A 181 5.37 -5.48 3.41
CA LYS A 181 6.31 -6.52 2.99
C LYS A 181 5.63 -7.87 2.78
N TRP A 182 4.41 -7.85 2.23
CA TRP A 182 3.67 -9.06 1.93
C TRP A 182 4.31 -9.84 0.79
N THR A 183 4.18 -11.17 0.85
CA THR A 183 4.70 -12.07 -0.19
C THR A 183 3.90 -11.93 -1.48
N VAL A 184 4.39 -12.53 -2.57
CA VAL A 184 3.65 -12.59 -3.83
C VAL A 184 2.36 -13.37 -3.65
N GLU A 185 2.41 -14.51 -2.95
CA GLU A 185 1.25 -15.37 -2.66
C GLU A 185 0.18 -14.60 -1.89
N GLN A 186 0.58 -13.87 -0.84
CA GLN A 186 -0.31 -13.00 -0.07
C GLN A 186 -0.94 -11.91 -0.94
N PHE A 187 -0.16 -11.29 -1.85
CA PHE A 187 -0.69 -10.30 -2.78
C PHE A 187 -1.73 -10.87 -3.75
N GLU A 188 -1.57 -12.12 -4.21
CA GLU A 188 -2.48 -12.72 -5.18
C GLU A 188 -3.90 -12.93 -4.62
N LEU A 189 -4.01 -13.11 -3.30
CA LEU A 189 -5.27 -13.20 -2.55
C LEU A 189 -6.05 -11.87 -2.51
N LEU A 190 -5.35 -10.74 -2.63
CA LEU A 190 -5.96 -9.43 -2.41
C LEU A 190 -7.02 -9.08 -3.46
N ASN A 191 -8.15 -8.58 -2.96
CA ASN A 191 -9.25 -8.04 -3.74
C ASN A 191 -9.01 -6.57 -4.12
N ASN A 192 -9.39 -6.21 -5.35
CA ASN A 192 -9.32 -4.82 -5.81
C ASN A 192 -10.26 -3.95 -4.97
N LEU A 193 -9.80 -2.75 -4.64
CA LEU A 193 -10.64 -1.72 -4.04
C LEU A 193 -11.83 -1.41 -4.96
N GLY A 194 -13.01 -1.20 -4.39
CA GLY A 194 -14.17 -0.61 -5.05
C GLY A 194 -13.95 0.85 -5.44
N ASN A 195 -14.87 1.40 -6.25
CA ASN A 195 -14.79 2.79 -6.69
C ASN A 195 -14.92 3.74 -5.47
N CYS A 196 -13.97 4.68 -5.33
CA CYS A 196 -13.83 5.54 -4.15
C CYS A 196 -13.69 4.81 -2.79
N GLU A 197 -13.40 3.51 -2.78
CA GLU A 197 -12.96 2.84 -1.56
C GLU A 197 -11.59 3.38 -1.15
N PHE A 198 -11.40 3.54 0.16
CA PHE A 198 -10.14 3.92 0.75
C PHE A 198 -9.85 3.02 1.95
N ARG A 199 -8.56 2.82 2.20
CA ARG A 199 -8.05 2.08 3.34
C ARG A 199 -7.11 3.02 4.08
N VAL A 200 -7.29 3.06 5.39
CA VAL A 200 -6.51 3.90 6.32
C VAL A 200 -5.41 3.06 6.91
N ILE A 201 -4.18 3.55 6.84
CA ILE A 201 -3.04 2.99 7.56
C ILE A 201 -2.65 4.02 8.61
N GLN A 202 -2.64 3.64 9.88
CA GLN A 202 -2.32 4.54 10.99
C GLN A 202 -1.24 3.93 11.89
N LEU A 203 -0.41 4.79 12.46
CA LEU A 203 0.60 4.40 13.44
C LEU A 203 -0.10 3.84 14.70
N GLY A 204 0.14 2.56 14.99
CA GLY A 204 -0.32 1.89 16.21
C GLY A 204 0.49 2.31 17.44
N SER A 205 0.08 1.84 18.62
CA SER A 205 0.74 2.17 19.89
C SER A 205 2.20 1.70 19.96
N GLY A 206 2.54 0.67 19.18
CA GLY A 206 3.90 0.14 19.04
C GLY A 206 4.85 0.96 18.17
N GLY A 207 4.34 1.97 17.47
CA GLY A 207 5.12 2.71 16.47
C GLY A 207 5.22 2.01 15.11
N GLU A 208 4.38 1.01 14.85
CA GLU A 208 4.23 0.38 13.54
C GLU A 208 2.92 0.83 12.90
N TYR A 209 2.96 1.11 11.60
CA TYR A 209 1.76 1.42 10.83
C TYR A 209 0.90 0.17 10.64
N SER A 210 -0.42 0.28 10.79
CA SER A 210 -1.36 -0.84 10.68
C SER A 210 -2.68 -0.43 10.03
N LEU A 211 -3.30 -1.39 9.34
CA LEU A 211 -4.70 -1.32 8.90
C LEU A 211 -5.68 -1.56 10.07
N ALA A 212 -5.34 -2.41 11.04
CA ALA A 212 -6.25 -2.85 12.10
C ALA A 212 -6.60 -1.75 13.13
N VAL A 213 -6.04 -0.54 12.99
CA VAL A 213 -6.42 0.63 13.80
C VAL A 213 -7.81 1.14 13.43
N HIS A 214 -8.17 1.08 12.14
CA HIS A 214 -9.40 1.65 11.60
C HIS A 214 -10.33 0.65 10.92
N HIS A 215 -9.86 -0.58 10.70
CA HIS A 215 -10.61 -1.62 9.98
C HIS A 215 -10.75 -2.86 10.84
N THR A 216 -11.93 -3.46 10.78
CA THR A 216 -12.28 -4.69 11.48
C THR A 216 -11.65 -5.92 10.83
N ASP A 217 -11.50 -7.00 11.59
CA ASP A 217 -11.01 -8.29 11.07
C ASP A 217 -11.84 -8.76 9.85
N ASP A 218 -13.17 -8.58 9.88
CA ASP A 218 -14.07 -8.96 8.79
C ASP A 218 -13.79 -8.17 7.50
N GLU A 219 -13.58 -6.86 7.59
CA GLU A 219 -13.20 -6.03 6.44
C GLU A 219 -11.85 -6.45 5.86
N LEU A 220 -10.87 -6.74 6.71
CA LEU A 220 -9.55 -7.20 6.28
C LEU A 220 -9.64 -8.53 5.54
N LEU A 221 -10.43 -9.49 6.05
CA LEU A 221 -10.68 -10.77 5.40
C LEU A 221 -11.43 -10.60 4.07
N GLU A 222 -12.44 -9.72 4.01
CA GLU A 222 -13.17 -9.40 2.77
C GLU A 222 -12.23 -8.82 1.70
N TRP A 223 -11.19 -8.09 2.11
CA TRP A 223 -10.16 -7.58 1.21
C TRP A 223 -9.15 -8.63 0.74
N GLY A 224 -9.25 -9.86 1.24
CA GLY A 224 -8.41 -10.99 0.86
C GLY A 224 -7.13 -11.11 1.68
N LEU A 225 -7.03 -10.46 2.86
CA LEU A 225 -5.93 -10.74 3.78
C LEU A 225 -6.12 -12.15 4.36
N SER A 226 -5.03 -12.92 4.43
CA SER A 226 -5.05 -14.21 5.12
C SER A 226 -5.15 -14.01 6.65
N PRO A 227 -5.55 -15.05 7.42
CA PRO A 227 -5.55 -14.98 8.88
C PRO A 227 -4.21 -14.50 9.48
N ASP A 228 -3.09 -14.92 8.90
CA ASP A 228 -1.76 -14.51 9.34
C ASP A 228 -1.49 -13.03 9.06
N MET A 229 -1.93 -12.52 7.90
CA MET A 229 -1.83 -11.09 7.58
C MET A 229 -2.68 -10.27 8.55
N VAL A 230 -3.90 -10.72 8.88
CA VAL A 230 -4.77 -10.06 9.85
C VAL A 230 -4.11 -10.06 11.24
N ALA A 231 -3.53 -11.18 11.67
CA ALA A 231 -2.80 -11.27 12.93
C ALA A 231 -1.61 -10.30 12.98
N ASP A 232 -0.81 -10.21 11.91
CA ASP A 232 0.28 -9.23 11.78
C ASP A 232 -0.25 -7.78 11.89
N GLN A 233 -1.35 -7.45 11.22
CA GLN A 233 -1.94 -6.09 11.33
C GLN A 233 -2.37 -5.78 12.77
N LYS A 234 -3.00 -6.72 13.47
CA LYS A 234 -3.39 -6.53 14.88
C LYS A 234 -2.17 -6.39 15.79
N TRP A 235 -1.13 -7.17 15.54
CA TRP A 235 0.14 -7.05 16.25
C TRP A 235 0.75 -5.65 16.05
N ARG A 236 0.80 -5.14 14.82
CA ARG A 236 1.30 -3.78 14.50
C ARG A 236 0.48 -2.69 15.18
N ALA A 237 -0.83 -2.88 15.33
CA ALA A 237 -1.72 -1.89 15.94
C ALA A 237 -1.49 -1.74 17.46
N HIS A 238 -1.16 -2.82 18.17
CA HIS A 238 -1.25 -2.87 19.64
C HIS A 238 0.05 -3.22 20.38
N SER A 239 1.04 -3.85 19.74
CA SER A 239 2.19 -4.40 20.45
C SER A 239 3.09 -3.31 21.01
N ASN A 240 3.68 -3.53 22.19
CA ASN A 240 4.62 -2.56 22.76
C ASN A 240 6.00 -2.73 22.14
N LYS A 241 6.77 -1.64 22.01
CA LYS A 241 8.15 -1.67 21.48
C LYS A 241 9.08 -2.70 22.17
N HIS A 242 8.77 -3.13 23.38
CA HIS A 242 9.55 -4.13 24.13
C HIS A 242 9.23 -5.59 23.74
N ASP A 243 8.12 -5.85 23.05
CA ASP A 243 7.74 -7.19 22.57
C ASP A 243 8.39 -7.53 21.21
N SER A 244 9.28 -6.67 20.71
CA SER A 244 9.84 -6.68 19.35
C SER A 244 10.77 -7.84 19.03
N ASN A 245 11.10 -8.71 19.99
CA ASN A 245 12.08 -9.79 19.78
C ASN A 245 11.54 -10.97 18.93
N GLY A 246 10.25 -11.01 18.56
CA GLY A 246 9.68 -12.15 17.84
C GLY A 246 9.14 -11.89 16.42
N SER A 247 8.92 -10.64 16.00
CA SER A 247 7.93 -10.38 14.93
C SER A 247 8.50 -10.23 13.51
N CYS A 248 9.63 -10.86 13.21
CA CYS A 248 10.03 -11.12 11.82
C CYS A 248 10.57 -12.55 11.64
N SER A 249 10.16 -13.47 12.51
CA SER A 249 10.55 -14.88 12.44
C SER A 249 9.90 -15.59 11.24
N TRP A 250 8.68 -15.22 10.86
CA TRP A 250 7.90 -15.97 9.86
C TRP A 250 8.61 -16.12 8.50
N TYR A 251 9.35 -15.10 8.05
CA TYR A 251 10.11 -15.17 6.80
C TYR A 251 11.43 -15.93 6.96
N LEU A 252 12.03 -15.92 8.15
CA LEU A 252 13.23 -16.70 8.41
C LEU A 252 12.86 -18.18 8.53
N ASP A 253 11.85 -18.49 9.33
CA ASP A 253 11.34 -19.84 9.57
C ASP A 253 10.83 -20.48 8.26
N ALA A 254 10.10 -19.73 7.42
CA ALA A 254 9.61 -20.27 6.15
C ALA A 254 10.71 -20.75 5.18
N PHE A 255 11.95 -20.25 5.32
CA PHE A 255 13.06 -20.63 4.45
C PHE A 255 14.15 -21.44 5.16
N PHE A 256 14.26 -21.34 6.48
CA PHE A 256 15.39 -21.85 7.24
C PHE A 256 14.99 -22.68 8.47
N ASP A 257 13.72 -23.05 8.63
CA ASP A 257 13.23 -23.95 9.70
C ASP A 257 14.00 -25.28 9.82
N HIS A 258 14.55 -25.74 8.70
CA HIS A 258 15.29 -26.99 8.58
C HIS A 258 16.80 -26.82 8.81
N LEU A 259 17.29 -25.59 8.96
CA LEU A 259 18.69 -25.34 9.30
C LEU A 259 18.90 -25.50 10.82
N PRO A 260 20.05 -26.04 11.24
CA PRO A 260 20.36 -26.19 12.66
C PRO A 260 20.59 -24.83 13.31
N ASP A 261 20.19 -24.70 14.59
CA ASP A 261 20.34 -23.47 15.38
C ASP A 261 21.79 -23.15 15.80
N SER A 262 22.77 -24.02 15.50
CA SER A 262 24.16 -23.87 15.94
C SER A 262 25.17 -24.08 14.82
N ASP A 263 26.12 -23.16 14.70
CA ASP A 263 27.34 -23.29 13.91
C ASP A 263 28.34 -24.23 14.61
N SER A 264 28.03 -25.51 14.78
CA SER A 264 28.97 -26.47 15.39
C SER A 264 29.90 -27.07 14.33
N ASP A 265 30.97 -26.35 13.98
CA ASP A 265 32.18 -26.89 13.33
C ASP A 265 33.45 -26.01 13.57
N ASP A 266 33.49 -25.19 14.63
CA ASP A 266 34.65 -24.36 15.00
C ASP A 266 35.31 -24.79 16.33
N GLU A 267 35.39 -26.10 16.60
CA GLU A 267 36.26 -26.64 17.66
C GLU A 267 37.09 -27.82 17.14
N ASN A 268 38.25 -27.52 16.54
CA ASN A 268 39.46 -28.37 16.58
C ASN A 268 40.70 -27.60 16.10
N VAL A 269 41.03 -26.49 16.77
CA VAL A 269 42.42 -26.01 16.85
C VAL A 269 42.67 -25.57 18.29
N ASP A 270 42.69 -26.54 19.21
CA ASP A 270 43.18 -26.27 20.55
C ASP A 270 44.69 -26.52 20.59
N ASN A 271 45.40 -25.43 20.85
CA ASN A 271 46.84 -25.36 21.07
C ASN A 271 47.20 -26.19 22.30
N HIS A 272 47.93 -27.29 22.13
CA HIS A 272 48.77 -27.81 23.20
C HIS A 272 50.16 -27.22 23.07
N ASP A 273 50.37 -26.09 23.74
CA ASP A 273 51.71 -25.60 24.11
C ASP A 273 51.90 -25.73 25.63
N GLU A 274 52.89 -26.57 25.95
CA GLU A 274 53.78 -26.62 27.11
C GLU A 274 53.32 -26.18 28.51
N THR A 275 53.60 -27.03 29.50
CA THR A 275 54.41 -26.57 30.64
C THR A 275 55.17 -27.72 31.33
N ASN A 276 56.47 -27.48 31.53
CA ASN A 276 57.49 -28.28 32.21
C ASN A 276 57.16 -28.62 33.68
N CYS A 277 57.65 -29.77 34.18
CA CYS A 277 58.72 -29.87 35.21
C CYS A 277 58.91 -31.29 35.82
N VAL A 278 60.05 -31.92 35.48
CA VAL A 278 61.13 -32.43 36.36
C VAL A 278 60.84 -33.42 37.52
N SER A 279 61.26 -34.68 37.28
CA SER A 279 61.98 -35.68 38.12
C SER A 279 61.55 -36.06 39.55
N SER A 280 61.37 -37.37 39.75
CA SER A 280 62.25 -38.25 40.56
C SER A 280 62.07 -39.71 40.11
#